data_AF-Q28L72-F1
#
_entry.id   AF-Q28L72-F1
#
_cell.length_a   1.000
_cell.length_b   1.000
_cell.length_c   1.000
_cell.angle_alpha   90.00
_cell.angle_beta   90.00
_cell.angle_gamma   90.00
#
_symmetry.space_group_name_H-M   'P 1'
#
loop_
_entity.id
_entity.type
_entity.pdbx_description
1 polymer ?
#
loop_
_entity_poly.entity_id
_entity_poly.type
_entity_poly.pdbx_seq_one_letter_code
_entity_poly.pdbx_strand_id
1 'polypeptide(L)'
;MRSISIRLASLLTATALFAAPSAHAQDAAELEFVQGLMESMNQLSVRFNREVCGFILQDAEGNYTSTKASWGGEASCASLPLEPGQRAVSSWHTHAAWGLGYDGEVPSIQDVEGDMRFGVNGWIGTPGGRLWYVNGTTGTMVQACGRECLPVDPNFFPEEHGPVAEIYTLDDLYQRFGRSR
;
A
#
# COMPACT_ATOMS: atom_id res chain seq x y z
N MET A 1 60.07 -3.58 49.77
CA MET A 1 59.43 -4.45 48.75
C MET A 1 58.03 -4.78 49.29
N ARG A 2 56.98 -3.99 48.98
CA ARG A 2 55.88 -4.23 47.98
C ARG A 2 55.32 -5.67 48.06
N SER A 3 54.01 -5.95 48.21
CA SER A 3 52.84 -5.29 47.61
C SER A 3 51.54 -5.69 48.34
N ILE A 4 50.57 -4.77 48.39
CA ILE A 4 49.18 -4.97 48.83
C ILE A 4 48.36 -5.50 47.63
N SER A 5 47.55 -6.53 47.85
CA SER A 5 46.66 -7.11 46.83
C SER A 5 45.28 -6.45 46.88
N ILE A 6 44.92 -5.71 45.82
CA ILE A 6 43.59 -5.16 45.61
C ILE A 6 42.83 -6.09 44.67
N ARG A 7 41.71 -6.66 45.12
CA ARG A 7 40.76 -7.39 44.27
C ARG A 7 39.77 -6.39 43.66
N LEU A 8 39.89 -6.13 42.36
CA LEU A 8 38.86 -5.41 41.59
C LEU A 8 37.73 -6.38 41.23
N ALA A 9 36.56 -6.20 41.82
CA ALA A 9 35.32 -6.79 41.32
C ALA A 9 34.83 -5.94 40.14
N SER A 10 34.89 -6.48 38.93
CA SER A 10 34.35 -5.81 37.73
C SER A 10 32.86 -6.15 37.61
N LEU A 11 31.98 -5.18 37.90
CA LEU A 11 30.59 -5.25 37.49
C LEU A 11 30.51 -4.98 35.98
N LEU A 12 30.14 -6.00 35.21
CA LEU A 12 29.72 -5.84 33.82
C LEU A 12 28.26 -5.38 33.79
N THR A 13 28.04 -4.09 33.55
CA THR A 13 26.73 -3.53 33.27
C THR A 13 26.40 -3.79 31.79
N ALA A 14 25.60 -4.82 31.50
CA ALA A 14 25.12 -5.08 30.14
C ALA A 14 24.12 -4.00 29.72
N THR A 15 24.55 -3.11 28.84
CA THR A 15 23.68 -2.09 28.23
C THR A 15 22.91 -2.73 27.07
N ALA A 16 21.62 -2.99 27.27
CA ALA A 16 20.75 -3.43 26.18
C ALA A 16 20.47 -2.23 25.25
N LEU A 17 21.05 -2.25 24.05
CA LEU A 17 20.73 -1.33 22.97
C LEU A 17 19.35 -1.71 22.41
N PHE A 18 18.30 -0.99 22.81
CA PHE A 18 17.02 -1.02 22.11
C PHE A 18 17.19 -0.28 20.79
N ALA A 19 17.49 -1.01 19.71
CA ALA A 19 17.43 -0.48 18.37
C ALA A 19 15.95 -0.33 17.97
N ALA A 20 15.48 0.90 17.82
CA ALA A 20 14.20 1.15 17.17
C ALA A 20 14.29 0.64 15.71
N PRO A 21 13.26 -0.05 15.19
CA PRO A 21 13.23 -0.40 13.77
C PRO A 21 13.38 0.87 12.93
N SER A 22 14.30 0.85 11.96
CA SER A 22 14.47 1.96 11.01
C SER A 22 13.23 2.08 10.13
N ALA A 23 12.70 3.29 9.92
CA ALA A 23 11.52 3.56 9.09
C ALA A 23 11.57 2.89 7.70
N HIS A 24 12.76 2.79 7.08
CA HIS A 24 12.95 2.09 5.81
C HIS A 24 12.67 0.58 5.82
N ALA A 25 12.85 -0.08 6.96
CA ALA A 25 12.53 -1.50 7.11
C ALA A 25 11.02 -1.71 7.28
N GLN A 26 10.32 -0.73 7.84
CA GLN A 26 8.87 -0.74 7.99
C GLN A 26 8.18 -0.66 6.63
N ASP A 27 8.61 0.26 5.75
CA ASP A 27 8.07 0.38 4.40
C ASP A 27 8.28 -0.91 3.57
N ALA A 28 9.41 -1.59 3.75
CA ALA A 28 9.70 -2.85 3.06
C ALA A 28 8.83 -4.02 3.55
N ALA A 29 8.58 -4.11 4.86
CA ALA A 29 7.73 -5.15 5.44
C ALA A 29 6.25 -4.96 5.08
N GLU A 30 5.78 -3.72 5.03
CA GLU A 30 4.43 -3.41 4.53
C GLU A 30 4.29 -3.77 3.05
N LEU A 31 5.31 -3.46 2.23
CA LEU A 31 5.33 -3.82 0.81
C LEU A 31 5.25 -5.34 0.61
N GLU A 32 6.04 -6.11 1.35
CA GLU A 32 5.99 -7.58 1.28
C GLU A 32 4.59 -8.11 1.65
N PHE A 33 4.01 -7.59 2.74
CA PHE A 33 2.67 -7.95 3.16
C PHE A 33 1.62 -7.60 2.08
N VAL A 34 1.65 -6.39 1.52
CA VAL A 34 0.66 -5.97 0.54
C VAL A 34 0.82 -6.68 -0.80
N GLN A 35 2.04 -7.04 -1.20
CA GLN A 35 2.25 -7.83 -2.41
C GLN A 35 1.60 -9.21 -2.28
N GLY A 36 1.80 -9.91 -1.16
CA GLY A 36 1.16 -11.20 -0.91
C GLY A 36 -0.38 -11.10 -0.82
N LEU A 37 -0.88 -10.04 -0.19
CA LEU A 37 -2.31 -9.74 -0.16
C LEU A 37 -2.87 -9.53 -1.58
N MET A 38 -2.23 -8.67 -2.36
CA MET A 38 -2.67 -8.27 -3.69
C MET A 38 -2.52 -9.39 -4.72
N GLU A 39 -1.57 -10.30 -4.58
CA GLU A 39 -1.47 -11.47 -5.46
C GLU A 39 -2.78 -12.27 -5.44
N SER A 40 -3.35 -12.50 -4.25
CA SER A 40 -4.64 -13.18 -4.12
C SER A 40 -5.84 -12.28 -4.48
N MET A 41 -5.86 -11.04 -4.00
CA MET A 41 -7.02 -10.16 -4.15
C MET A 41 -7.19 -9.65 -5.57
N ASN A 42 -6.10 -9.33 -6.29
CA ASN A 42 -6.18 -8.86 -7.68
C ASN A 42 -6.74 -9.95 -8.59
N GLN A 43 -6.31 -11.20 -8.41
CA GLN A 43 -6.86 -12.34 -9.16
C GLN A 43 -8.37 -12.48 -8.96
N LEU A 44 -8.85 -12.36 -7.72
CA LEU A 44 -10.26 -12.48 -7.41
C LEU A 44 -11.06 -11.26 -7.88
N SER A 45 -10.53 -10.05 -7.72
CA SER A 45 -11.12 -8.79 -8.19
C SER A 45 -11.40 -8.85 -9.69
N VAL A 46 -10.38 -9.18 -10.48
CA VAL A 46 -10.47 -9.38 -11.93
C VAL A 46 -11.50 -10.45 -12.27
N ARG A 47 -11.41 -11.63 -11.63
CA ARG A 47 -12.32 -12.76 -11.94
C ARG A 47 -13.79 -12.40 -11.73
N PHE A 48 -14.10 -11.63 -10.69
CA PHE A 48 -15.47 -11.27 -10.37
C PHE A 48 -15.89 -9.90 -10.93
N ASN A 49 -14.98 -9.20 -11.62
CA ASN A 49 -15.13 -7.82 -12.07
C ASN A 49 -15.65 -6.90 -10.96
N ARG A 50 -14.98 -6.90 -9.81
CA ARG A 50 -15.36 -6.09 -8.64
C ARG A 50 -14.13 -5.65 -7.87
N GLU A 51 -14.06 -4.36 -7.57
CA GLU A 51 -13.09 -3.83 -6.63
C GLU A 51 -13.25 -4.47 -5.25
N VAL A 52 -12.12 -4.71 -4.61
CA VAL A 52 -12.02 -5.26 -3.25
C VAL A 52 -11.10 -4.38 -2.43
N CYS A 53 -11.49 -4.06 -1.19
CA CYS A 53 -10.71 -3.16 -0.35
C CYS A 53 -10.76 -3.44 1.15
N GLY A 54 -9.85 -2.77 1.85
CA GLY A 54 -9.77 -2.77 3.31
C GLY A 54 -8.75 -1.75 3.80
N PHE A 55 -8.31 -1.95 5.04
CA PHE A 55 -7.18 -1.25 5.63
C PHE A 55 -6.10 -2.25 6.02
N ILE A 56 -4.84 -1.83 5.85
CA ILE A 56 -3.71 -2.51 6.47
C ILE A 56 -3.61 -2.00 7.90
N LEU A 57 -3.53 -2.93 8.84
CA LEU A 57 -3.36 -2.69 10.26
C LEU A 57 -1.96 -3.13 10.68
N GLN A 58 -1.41 -2.47 11.70
CA GLN A 58 -0.18 -2.87 12.33
C GLN A 58 -0.39 -3.01 13.84
N ASP A 59 0.01 -4.15 14.40
CA ASP A 59 -0.03 -4.38 15.85
C ASP A 59 1.19 -3.76 16.58
N ALA A 60 1.25 -3.91 17.90
CA ALA A 60 2.30 -3.31 18.72
C ALA A 60 3.68 -3.96 18.50
N GLU A 61 3.69 -5.21 18.03
CA GLU A 61 4.86 -5.99 17.69
C GLU A 61 5.36 -5.70 16.27
N GLY A 62 4.61 -4.91 15.50
CA GLY A 62 4.94 -4.48 14.14
C GLY A 62 4.44 -5.44 13.05
N ASN A 63 3.63 -6.45 13.38
CA ASN A 63 3.07 -7.36 12.39
C ASN A 63 1.92 -6.69 11.63
N TYR A 64 1.84 -7.02 10.34
CA TYR A 64 0.81 -6.52 9.45
C TYR A 64 -0.34 -7.50 9.32
N THR A 65 -1.56 -6.96 9.34
CA THR A 65 -2.79 -7.69 9.00
C THR A 65 -3.68 -6.80 8.14
N SER A 66 -4.70 -7.37 7.51
CA SER A 66 -5.75 -6.60 6.84
C SER A 66 -7.03 -6.68 7.64
N THR A 67 -7.83 -5.62 7.60
CA THR A 67 -9.25 -5.73 7.95
C THR A 67 -9.94 -6.76 7.06
N LYS A 68 -11.13 -7.20 7.46
CA LYS A 68 -11.99 -7.99 6.58
C LYS A 68 -12.18 -7.25 5.24
N ALA A 69 -11.95 -7.96 4.15
CA ALA A 69 -12.13 -7.43 2.80
C ALA A 69 -13.61 -7.06 2.56
N SER A 70 -13.82 -5.87 2.01
CA SER A 70 -15.10 -5.38 1.53
C SER A 70 -15.16 -5.51 0.01
N TRP A 71 -16.31 -5.96 -0.50
CA TRP A 71 -16.52 -6.18 -1.93
C TRP A 71 -17.39 -5.06 -2.51
N GLY A 72 -16.82 -4.31 -3.46
CA GLY A 72 -17.41 -3.16 -4.13
C GLY A 72 -18.14 -3.48 -5.43
N GLY A 73 -18.27 -2.50 -6.30
CA GLY A 73 -18.68 -2.63 -7.70
C GLY A 73 -17.48 -2.61 -8.64
N GLU A 74 -17.72 -2.31 -9.91
CA GLU A 74 -16.69 -2.26 -10.96
C GLU A 74 -15.70 -1.09 -10.81
N ALA A 75 -16.14 0.03 -10.23
CA ALA A 75 -15.36 1.28 -10.13
C ALA A 75 -15.50 1.96 -8.76
N SER A 76 -15.83 1.19 -7.73
CA SER A 76 -15.85 1.69 -6.34
C SER A 76 -15.91 0.55 -5.35
N CYS A 77 -15.31 0.77 -4.19
CA CYS A 77 -15.54 -0.03 -3.00
C CYS A 77 -15.59 0.90 -1.76
N ALA A 78 -16.09 0.36 -0.65
CA ALA A 78 -16.02 1.06 0.63
C ALA A 78 -15.53 0.09 1.70
N SER A 79 -14.37 0.38 2.28
CA SER A 79 -13.81 -0.38 3.40
C SER A 79 -14.77 -0.37 4.58
N LEU A 80 -14.80 -1.48 5.33
CA LEU A 80 -15.55 -1.54 6.57
C LEU A 80 -14.94 -0.56 7.59
N PRO A 81 -15.75 0.03 8.49
CA PRO A 81 -15.22 0.87 9.56
C PRO A 81 -14.18 0.13 10.40
N LEU A 82 -13.16 0.85 10.86
CA LEU A 82 -12.21 0.32 11.84
C LEU A 82 -12.91 0.07 13.17
N GLU A 83 -12.61 -1.05 13.81
CA GLU A 83 -13.05 -1.34 15.17
C GLU A 83 -12.33 -0.42 16.18
N PRO A 84 -12.93 -0.14 17.35
CA PRO A 84 -12.29 0.69 18.38
C PRO A 84 -10.89 0.16 18.76
N GLY A 85 -9.89 1.05 18.70
CA GLY A 85 -8.50 0.74 19.02
C GLY A 85 -7.67 0.21 17.84
N GLN A 86 -8.28 -0.06 16.68
CA GLN A 86 -7.52 -0.34 15.46
C GLN A 86 -6.92 0.95 14.89
N ARG A 87 -5.69 0.85 14.38
CA ARG A 87 -5.01 1.93 13.65
C ARG A 87 -4.64 1.42 12.27
N ALA A 88 -5.21 2.04 11.24
CA ALA A 88 -4.78 1.81 9.87
C ALA A 88 -3.43 2.49 9.62
N VAL A 89 -2.53 1.78 8.96
CA VAL A 89 -1.28 2.35 8.43
C VAL A 89 -1.45 2.77 6.97
N SER A 90 -2.29 2.04 6.23
CA SER A 90 -2.68 2.38 4.87
C SER A 90 -4.11 1.90 4.57
N SER A 91 -4.74 2.52 3.58
CA SER A 91 -5.82 1.89 2.82
C SER A 91 -5.23 0.88 1.83
N TRP A 92 -6.06 -0.02 1.33
CA TRP A 92 -5.73 -0.80 0.15
C TRP A 92 -6.99 -1.11 -0.65
N HIS A 93 -6.87 -1.15 -1.97
CA HIS A 93 -7.90 -1.68 -2.83
C HIS A 93 -7.34 -2.25 -4.14
N THR A 94 -8.20 -2.95 -4.86
CA THR A 94 -7.96 -3.42 -6.23
C THR A 94 -8.91 -2.67 -7.13
N HIS A 95 -8.47 -2.33 -8.34
CA HIS A 95 -9.37 -2.08 -9.45
C HIS A 95 -9.94 -3.41 -9.95
N ALA A 96 -11.12 -3.35 -10.58
CA ALA A 96 -11.85 -4.51 -11.09
C ALA A 96 -11.19 -5.15 -12.34
N ALA A 97 -11.94 -5.83 -13.18
CA ALA A 97 -11.42 -6.32 -14.46
C ALA A 97 -11.13 -5.14 -15.40
N TRP A 98 -10.37 -5.38 -16.47
CA TRP A 98 -10.20 -4.39 -17.52
C TRP A 98 -11.56 -4.08 -18.17
N GLY A 99 -11.86 -2.80 -18.33
CA GLY A 99 -13.08 -2.31 -18.96
C GLY A 99 -12.77 -1.37 -20.12
N LEU A 100 -13.41 -1.59 -21.27
CA LEU A 100 -13.24 -0.74 -22.45
C LEU A 100 -13.59 0.72 -22.14
N GLY A 101 -12.68 1.64 -22.44
CA GLY A 101 -12.85 3.07 -22.20
C GLY A 101 -12.77 3.48 -20.72
N TYR A 102 -12.36 2.58 -19.83
CA TYR A 102 -12.13 2.86 -18.42
C TYR A 102 -10.63 2.79 -18.08
N ASP A 103 -10.08 3.90 -17.59
CA ASP A 103 -8.67 4.02 -17.27
C ASP A 103 -8.36 3.47 -15.87
N GLY A 104 -8.41 2.14 -15.77
CA GLY A 104 -8.16 1.39 -14.53
C GLY A 104 -6.68 1.10 -14.24
N GLU A 105 -5.73 1.68 -14.97
CA GLU A 105 -4.29 1.38 -14.80
C GLU A 105 -3.54 2.39 -13.92
N VAL A 106 -4.21 3.46 -13.49
CA VAL A 106 -3.67 4.50 -12.59
C VAL A 106 -4.67 4.76 -11.46
N PRO A 107 -4.21 5.18 -10.27
CA PRO A 107 -5.11 5.65 -9.21
C PRO A 107 -6.08 6.72 -9.72
N SER A 108 -7.33 6.68 -9.28
CA SER A 108 -8.29 7.75 -9.56
C SER A 108 -7.99 8.99 -8.70
N ILE A 109 -8.53 10.14 -9.10
CA ILE A 109 -8.44 11.37 -8.29
C ILE A 109 -9.08 11.13 -6.91
N GLN A 110 -10.20 10.41 -6.87
CA GLN A 110 -10.95 10.12 -5.66
C GLN A 110 -10.17 9.25 -4.68
N ASP A 111 -9.35 8.31 -5.18
CA ASP A 111 -8.50 7.48 -4.33
C ASP A 111 -7.49 8.34 -3.59
N VAL A 112 -6.76 9.16 -4.36
CA VAL A 112 -5.69 10.03 -3.85
C VAL A 112 -6.24 11.08 -2.90
N GLU A 113 -7.32 11.77 -3.26
CA GLU A 113 -7.98 12.74 -2.37
C GLU A 113 -8.58 12.07 -1.12
N GLY A 114 -9.03 10.82 -1.25
CA GLY A 114 -9.51 10.00 -0.14
C GLY A 114 -8.43 9.76 0.88
N ASP A 115 -7.31 9.18 0.45
CA ASP A 115 -6.13 8.90 1.26
C ASP A 115 -5.59 10.19 1.90
N MET A 116 -5.53 11.28 1.12
CA MET A 116 -5.12 12.59 1.63
C MET A 116 -6.03 13.16 2.71
N ARG A 117 -7.35 13.07 2.52
CA ARG A 117 -8.33 13.54 3.50
C ARG A 117 -8.26 12.76 4.80
N PHE A 118 -7.98 11.46 4.73
CA PHE A 118 -7.85 10.61 5.90
C PHE A 118 -6.43 10.62 6.51
N GLY A 119 -5.45 11.20 5.82
CA GLY A 119 -4.06 11.24 6.27
C GLY A 119 -3.42 9.86 6.34
N VAL A 120 -3.83 8.94 5.47
CA VAL A 120 -3.31 7.56 5.38
C VAL A 120 -2.71 7.33 4.01
N ASN A 121 -1.69 6.50 3.92
CA ASN A 121 -1.18 6.04 2.61
C ASN A 121 -2.17 5.05 1.98
N GLY A 122 -1.95 4.71 0.70
CA GLY A 122 -2.80 3.76 -0.01
C GLY A 122 -2.03 2.81 -0.91
N TRP A 123 -2.59 1.62 -1.13
CA TRP A 123 -2.09 0.62 -2.07
C TRP A 123 -3.16 0.22 -3.08
N ILE A 124 -2.81 0.20 -4.36
CA ILE A 124 -3.78 -0.01 -5.44
C ILE A 124 -3.26 -1.06 -6.44
N GLY A 125 -3.96 -2.20 -6.53
CA GLY A 125 -3.73 -3.22 -7.56
C GLY A 125 -4.54 -2.94 -8.82
N THR A 126 -3.98 -3.17 -10.00
CA THR A 126 -4.60 -2.84 -11.31
C THR A 126 -4.82 -4.09 -12.19
N PRO A 127 -5.72 -4.05 -13.18
CA PRO A 127 -5.99 -5.19 -14.07
C PRO A 127 -4.77 -5.64 -14.89
N GLY A 128 -3.90 -4.70 -15.28
CA GLY A 128 -2.63 -4.94 -15.97
C GLY A 128 -1.50 -5.45 -15.06
N GLY A 129 -1.80 -5.63 -13.77
CA GLY A 129 -0.91 -6.23 -12.79
C GLY A 129 0.08 -5.27 -12.14
N ARG A 130 -0.11 -3.95 -12.26
CA ARG A 130 0.70 -2.96 -11.51
C ARG A 130 0.25 -2.89 -10.05
N LEU A 131 1.18 -2.57 -9.18
CA LEU A 131 0.91 -2.18 -7.79
C LEU A 131 1.37 -0.74 -7.57
N TRP A 132 0.45 0.11 -7.18
CA TRP A 132 0.69 1.51 -6.86
C TRP A 132 0.74 1.73 -5.35
N TYR A 133 1.62 2.64 -4.94
CA TYR A 133 1.64 3.27 -3.63
C TYR A 133 1.19 4.72 -3.76
N VAL A 134 0.28 5.15 -2.90
CA VAL A 134 -0.19 6.53 -2.77
C VAL A 134 0.32 7.11 -1.46
N ASN A 135 1.06 8.21 -1.54
CA ASN A 135 1.46 8.96 -0.36
C ASN A 135 0.33 9.90 0.07
N GLY A 136 -0.34 9.57 1.18
CA GLY A 136 -1.49 10.33 1.68
C GLY A 136 -1.14 11.73 2.20
N THR A 137 0.13 12.08 2.37
CA THR A 137 0.49 13.45 2.77
C THR A 137 0.67 14.36 1.55
N THR A 138 1.27 13.84 0.48
CA THR A 138 1.70 14.64 -0.68
C THR A 138 0.79 14.48 -1.90
N GLY A 139 -0.01 13.42 -1.97
CA GLY A 139 -0.75 13.06 -3.17
C GLY A 139 0.16 12.62 -4.33
N THR A 140 1.34 12.08 -4.01
CA THR A 140 2.24 11.46 -4.99
C THR A 140 1.94 9.97 -5.07
N MET A 141 1.89 9.45 -6.29
CA MET A 141 1.65 8.04 -6.59
C MET A 141 2.88 7.47 -7.28
N VAL A 142 3.37 6.34 -6.79
CA VAL A 142 4.56 5.66 -7.33
C VAL A 142 4.22 4.20 -7.54
N GLN A 143 4.62 3.64 -8.68
CA GLN A 143 4.54 2.19 -8.87
C GLN A 143 5.56 1.50 -7.98
N ALA A 144 5.09 0.69 -7.04
CA ALA A 144 5.95 -0.21 -6.29
C ALA A 144 6.42 -1.38 -7.17
N CYS A 145 5.59 -1.76 -8.15
CA CYS A 145 5.99 -2.60 -9.26
C CYS A 145 5.11 -2.39 -10.50
N GLY A 146 5.69 -2.66 -11.67
CA GLY A 146 5.07 -2.46 -12.98
C GLY A 146 4.11 -3.56 -13.41
N ARG A 147 3.81 -3.60 -14.71
CA ARG A 147 2.93 -4.61 -15.33
C ARG A 147 3.39 -6.03 -14.97
N GLU A 148 2.42 -6.94 -14.93
CA GLU A 148 2.65 -8.38 -14.68
C GLU A 148 3.27 -8.71 -13.30
N CYS A 149 3.33 -7.73 -12.39
CA CYS A 149 3.75 -7.97 -11.01
C CYS A 149 2.67 -8.71 -10.20
N LEU A 150 1.40 -8.38 -10.42
CA LEU A 150 0.22 -9.05 -9.88
C LEU A 150 -0.49 -9.86 -10.98
N PRO A 151 -1.36 -10.82 -10.63
CA PRO A 151 -2.15 -11.56 -11.61
C PRO A 151 -2.94 -10.61 -12.53
N VAL A 152 -2.72 -10.78 -13.82
CA VAL A 152 -3.24 -9.92 -14.89
C VAL A 152 -4.59 -10.43 -15.37
N ASP A 153 -5.48 -9.51 -15.75
CA ASP A 153 -6.69 -9.84 -16.49
C ASP A 153 -6.34 -10.50 -17.83
N PRO A 154 -6.81 -11.73 -18.12
CA PRO A 154 -6.60 -12.37 -19.42
C PRO A 154 -7.11 -11.55 -20.62
N ASN A 155 -8.04 -10.62 -20.40
CA ASN A 155 -8.59 -9.73 -21.43
C ASN A 155 -7.95 -8.33 -21.42
N PHE A 156 -6.91 -8.11 -20.62
CA PHE A 156 -6.27 -6.80 -20.49
C PHE A 156 -5.79 -6.27 -21.84
N PHE A 157 -6.23 -5.06 -22.19
CA PHE A 157 -5.74 -4.33 -23.35
C PHE A 157 -4.88 -3.14 -22.90
N PRO A 158 -3.57 -3.16 -23.16
CA PRO A 158 -2.67 -2.16 -22.61
C PRO A 158 -2.84 -0.78 -23.26
N GLU A 159 -2.67 0.27 -22.45
CA GLU A 159 -2.39 1.64 -22.88
C GLU A 159 -3.46 2.28 -23.79
N GLU A 160 -4.73 1.86 -23.66
CA GLU A 160 -5.87 2.51 -24.34
C GLU A 160 -5.93 4.03 -24.07
N HIS A 161 -5.58 4.42 -22.84
CA HIS A 161 -5.54 5.81 -22.37
C HIS A 161 -4.13 6.43 -22.45
N GLY A 162 -3.27 5.87 -23.32
CA GLY A 162 -1.87 6.25 -23.46
C GLY A 162 -0.95 5.60 -22.42
N PRO A 163 0.36 5.90 -22.49
CA PRO A 163 1.36 5.28 -21.63
C PRO A 163 1.12 5.63 -20.16
N VAL A 164 1.42 4.67 -19.30
CA VAL A 164 1.32 4.79 -17.84
C VAL A 164 2.73 5.02 -17.26
N ALA A 165 2.99 6.22 -16.75
CA ALA A 165 4.26 6.59 -16.14
C ALA A 165 4.47 5.85 -14.80
N GLU A 166 5.71 5.78 -14.30
CA GLU A 166 6.01 5.13 -13.01
C GLU A 166 5.62 5.99 -11.80
N ILE A 167 5.46 7.30 -12.01
CA ILE A 167 5.14 8.28 -10.97
C ILE A 167 4.08 9.23 -11.52
N TYR A 168 3.10 9.58 -10.68
CA TYR A 168 2.14 10.66 -10.91
C TYR A 168 2.05 11.56 -9.67
N THR A 169 1.74 12.82 -9.90
CA THR A 169 1.18 13.72 -8.88
C THR A 169 -0.34 13.79 -9.03
N LEU A 170 -1.03 14.32 -8.01
CA LEU A 170 -2.46 14.59 -8.11
C LEU A 170 -2.79 15.50 -9.31
N ASP A 171 -1.97 16.53 -9.58
CA ASP A 171 -2.18 17.42 -10.74
C ASP A 171 -2.01 16.68 -12.07
N ASP A 172 -1.10 15.71 -12.16
CA ASP A 172 -0.97 14.86 -13.35
C ASP A 172 -2.23 14.02 -13.58
N LEU A 173 -2.89 13.54 -12.52
CA LEU A 173 -4.18 12.83 -12.66
C LEU A 173 -5.29 13.76 -13.14
N TYR A 174 -5.38 14.98 -12.61
CA TYR A 174 -6.35 15.96 -13.12
C TYR A 174 -6.16 16.22 -14.62
N GLN A 175 -4.92 16.35 -15.08
CA GLN A 175 -4.61 16.48 -16.51
C GLN A 175 -4.98 15.22 -17.30
N ARG A 176 -4.61 14.04 -16.80
CA ARG A 176 -4.89 12.74 -17.45
C ARG A 176 -6.39 12.50 -17.62
N PHE A 177 -7.17 12.80 -16.59
CA PHE A 177 -8.63 12.65 -16.62
C PHE A 177 -9.37 13.84 -17.21
N GLY A 178 -8.66 14.88 -17.68
CA GLY A 178 -9.26 16.06 -18.30
C GLY A 178 -10.17 16.86 -17.36
N ARG A 179 -9.86 16.89 -16.06
CA ARG A 179 -10.63 17.58 -15.02
C ARG A 179 -9.90 18.83 -14.55
N SER A 180 -10.67 19.87 -14.21
CA SER A 180 -10.14 21.03 -13.47
C SER A 180 -10.11 20.72 -11.97
N ARG A 181 -9.08 21.24 -11.31
CA ARG A 181 -8.94 21.20 -9.85
C ARG A 181 -9.75 22.29 -9.16
#